data_AF-A0A964A616-F1
#
_entry.id   AF-A0A964A616-F1
#
_cell.length_a   1.000
_cell.length_b   1.000
_cell.length_c   1.000
_cell.angle_alpha   90.00
_cell.angle_beta   90.00
_cell.angle_gamma   90.00
#
_symmetry.space_group_name_H-M   'P 1'
#
loop_
_entity.id
_entity.type
_entity.pdbx_description
1 polymer ?
#
loop_
_entity_poly.entity_id
_entity_poly.type
_entity_poly.pdbx_seq_one_letter_code
_entity_poly.pdbx_strand_id
1 'polypeptide(L)'
;MNTHTENSEKKIKWIALGATVLIFAMFAGLLYMHDNNKSLADLLSKERNESDNLQRVDKERQTEMQQLTGNLASAIRNRLELARELELAQSKMKEHESKLKSNMSGEKQHAAKLRTDLNTSIDAKRKLEIEIVNLHNRLKESDAQIKRLSDTLSLMEEKLRASNEKLVLYEAVASGNLRVEATKKTKDRLTVNAKKTHKIAVSFDLPVSMADQVKFRLTAPDGTVYGENDDAISVEILESDGSLQASADQTLIRENEPSKRVVMTFAPKQKLTGGIYEIDYYNRNQIVGSCQVKLR
;
A
#
# COMPACT_ATOMS: atom_id res chain seq x y z
N MET A 1 -124.90 148.83 6.40
CA MET A 1 -123.61 149.30 6.91
C MET A 1 -122.63 148.14 6.87
N ASN A 2 -121.55 148.33 6.10
CA ASN A 2 -120.24 147.67 6.09
C ASN A 2 -120.00 146.27 5.48
N THR A 3 -119.19 146.35 4.43
CA THR A 3 -118.45 145.43 3.53
C THR A 3 -117.30 144.65 4.20
N HIS A 4 -117.05 143.40 3.78
CA HIS A 4 -115.72 142.83 3.41
C HIS A 4 -115.73 141.28 3.35
N THR A 5 -115.92 140.67 2.16
CA THR A 5 -115.75 139.22 1.94
C THR A 5 -115.22 138.90 0.53
N GLU A 6 -113.98 139.27 0.18
CA GLU A 6 -113.42 138.89 -1.14
C GLU A 6 -111.90 138.57 -1.17
N ASN A 7 -111.18 138.56 -0.04
CA ASN A 7 -109.70 138.45 -0.05
C ASN A 7 -109.11 137.10 0.43
N SER A 8 -109.92 136.08 0.74
CA SER A 8 -109.43 134.81 1.32
C SER A 8 -109.15 133.69 0.32
N GLU A 9 -109.78 133.65 -0.87
CA GLU A 9 -109.66 132.50 -1.78
C GLU A 9 -108.35 132.42 -2.58
N LYS A 10 -107.73 133.57 -2.92
CA LYS A 10 -106.50 133.57 -3.75
C LYS A 10 -105.26 133.05 -3.01
N LYS A 11 -105.21 133.17 -1.68
CA LYS A 11 -104.04 132.74 -0.88
C LYS A 11 -103.92 131.22 -0.74
N ILE A 12 -105.05 130.51 -0.70
CA ILE A 12 -105.09 129.06 -0.47
C ILE A 12 -104.54 128.29 -1.69
N LYS A 13 -104.82 128.75 -2.91
CA LYS A 13 -104.37 128.06 -4.14
C LYS A 13 -102.85 128.05 -4.31
N TRP A 14 -102.15 129.12 -3.92
CA TRP A 14 -100.68 129.20 -4.02
C TRP A 14 -99.96 128.29 -3.03
N ILE A 15 -100.52 128.12 -1.82
CA ILE A 15 -99.95 127.22 -0.80
C ILE A 15 -100.06 125.75 -1.25
N ALA A 16 -101.20 125.37 -1.85
CA ALA A 16 -101.41 124.00 -2.32
C ALA A 16 -100.46 123.62 -3.49
N LEU A 17 -100.17 124.57 -4.39
CA LEU A 17 -99.23 124.35 -5.49
C LEU A 17 -97.78 124.19 -5.00
N GLY A 18 -97.39 124.99 -4.00
CA GLY A 18 -96.07 124.88 -3.38
C GLY A 18 -95.84 123.54 -2.68
N ALA A 19 -96.85 123.03 -1.97
CA ALA A 19 -96.76 121.77 -1.23
C ALA A 19 -96.59 120.54 -2.14
N THR A 20 -97.23 120.51 -3.31
CA THR A 20 -97.19 119.36 -4.23
C THR A 20 -95.84 119.21 -4.93
N VAL A 21 -95.21 120.31 -5.34
CA VAL A 21 -93.87 120.28 -5.96
C VAL A 21 -92.81 119.79 -4.98
N LEU A 22 -92.91 120.20 -3.72
CA LEU A 22 -91.96 119.82 -2.66
C LEU A 22 -92.01 118.32 -2.36
N ILE A 23 -93.21 117.73 -2.35
CA ILE A 23 -93.39 116.29 -2.14
C ILE A 23 -92.79 115.50 -3.32
N PHE A 24 -93.00 115.96 -4.56
CA PHE A 24 -92.46 115.28 -5.74
C PHE A 24 -90.93 115.35 -5.79
N ALA A 25 -90.33 116.49 -5.39
CA ALA A 25 -88.88 116.65 -5.29
C ALA A 25 -88.27 115.72 -4.22
N MET A 26 -88.93 115.54 -3.07
CA MET A 26 -88.49 114.57 -2.06
C MET A 26 -88.55 113.13 -2.56
N PHE A 27 -89.60 112.78 -3.32
CA PHE A 27 -89.74 111.43 -3.88
C PHE A 27 -88.66 111.12 -4.91
N ALA A 28 -88.34 112.09 -5.79
CA ALA A 28 -87.24 111.96 -6.73
C ALA A 28 -85.87 111.81 -6.03
N GLY A 29 -85.65 112.56 -4.95
CA GLY A 29 -84.44 112.44 -4.13
C GLY A 29 -84.30 111.07 -3.46
N LEU A 30 -85.39 110.50 -2.94
CA LEU A 30 -85.40 109.17 -2.33
C LEU A 30 -85.11 108.05 -3.35
N LEU A 31 -85.66 108.14 -4.56
CA LEU A 31 -85.38 107.18 -5.63
C LEU A 31 -83.91 107.22 -6.07
N TYR A 32 -83.33 108.41 -6.19
CA TYR A 32 -81.92 108.57 -6.56
C TYR A 32 -80.96 108.03 -5.49
N MET A 33 -81.26 108.23 -4.20
CA MET A 33 -80.45 107.64 -3.12
C MET A 33 -80.58 106.12 -3.05
N HIS A 34 -81.75 105.56 -3.34
CA HIS A 34 -81.95 104.11 -3.31
C HIS A 34 -81.14 103.39 -4.40
N ASP A 35 -81.09 103.93 -5.61
CA ASP A 35 -80.31 103.34 -6.71
C ASP A 35 -78.80 103.48 -6.48
N ASN A 36 -78.34 104.61 -5.92
CA ASN A 36 -76.93 104.77 -5.54
C ASN A 36 -76.53 103.88 -4.36
N ASN A 37 -77.43 103.61 -3.42
CA ASN A 37 -77.15 102.72 -2.29
C ASN A 37 -77.07 101.24 -2.73
N LYS A 38 -77.85 100.84 -3.74
CA LYS A 38 -77.72 99.50 -4.37
C LYS A 38 -76.39 99.34 -5.10
N SER A 39 -75.90 100.37 -5.79
CA SER A 39 -74.58 100.33 -6.43
C SER A 39 -73.42 100.18 -5.43
N LEU A 40 -73.51 100.82 -4.27
CA LEU A 40 -72.49 100.68 -3.22
C LEU A 40 -72.51 99.30 -2.56
N ALA A 41 -73.71 98.75 -2.29
CA ALA A 41 -73.85 97.42 -1.72
C ALA A 41 -73.31 96.32 -2.66
N ASP A 42 -73.53 96.47 -3.97
CA ASP A 42 -73.06 95.51 -4.98
C ASP A 42 -71.53 95.54 -5.10
N LEU A 43 -70.91 96.72 -5.11
CA LEU A 43 -69.44 96.87 -5.12
C LEU A 43 -68.79 96.31 -3.85
N LEU A 44 -69.36 96.56 -2.67
CA LEU A 44 -68.82 96.06 -1.41
C LEU A 44 -68.97 94.53 -1.28
N SER A 45 -70.05 93.96 -1.84
CA SER A 45 -70.22 92.51 -1.93
C SER A 45 -69.22 91.86 -2.89
N LYS A 46 -68.89 92.54 -4.00
CA LYS A 46 -67.89 92.10 -4.97
C LYS A 46 -66.48 92.15 -4.42
N GLU A 47 -66.11 93.24 -3.74
CA GLU A 47 -64.81 93.40 -3.07
C GLU A 47 -64.65 92.39 -1.91
N ARG A 48 -65.73 92.13 -1.15
CA ARG A 48 -65.73 91.09 -0.11
C ARG A 48 -65.60 89.69 -0.70
N ASN A 49 -66.30 89.39 -1.79
CA ASN A 49 -66.16 88.11 -2.49
C ASN A 49 -64.75 87.92 -3.07
N GLU A 50 -64.11 88.99 -3.54
CA GLU A 50 -62.73 88.96 -4.03
C GLU A 50 -61.74 88.75 -2.89
N SER A 51 -61.92 89.43 -1.74
CA SER A 51 -61.14 89.23 -0.51
C SER A 51 -61.30 87.81 0.05
N ASP A 52 -62.53 87.28 0.09
CA ASP A 52 -62.80 85.91 0.54
C ASP A 52 -62.20 84.87 -0.43
N ASN A 53 -62.17 85.15 -1.74
CA ASN A 53 -61.49 84.30 -2.72
C ASN A 53 -59.96 84.37 -2.58
N LEU A 54 -59.38 85.55 -2.36
CA LEU A 54 -57.96 85.73 -2.08
C LEU A 54 -57.54 84.96 -0.82
N GLN A 55 -58.32 85.04 0.26
CA GLN A 55 -58.06 84.26 1.47
C GLN A 55 -58.17 82.75 1.27
N ARG A 56 -59.08 82.29 0.40
CA ARG A 56 -59.17 80.87 0.01
C ARG A 56 -57.94 80.43 -0.76
N VAL A 57 -57.51 81.22 -1.75
CA VAL A 57 -56.29 80.94 -2.54
C VAL A 57 -55.04 80.95 -1.66
N ASP A 58 -54.94 81.88 -0.70
CA ASP A 58 -53.81 81.91 0.24
C ASP A 58 -53.81 80.71 1.19
N LYS A 59 -54.97 80.29 1.70
CA LYS A 59 -55.09 79.05 2.51
C LYS A 59 -54.78 77.80 1.70
N GLU A 60 -55.22 77.74 0.44
CA GLU A 60 -54.92 76.65 -0.47
C GLU A 60 -53.42 76.58 -0.76
N ARG A 61 -52.79 77.71 -1.11
CA ARG A 61 -51.33 77.81 -1.29
C ARG A 61 -50.55 77.47 -0.03
N GLN A 62 -51.03 77.87 1.14
CA GLN A 62 -50.38 77.53 2.41
C GLN A 62 -50.49 76.03 2.69
N THR A 63 -51.63 75.41 2.33
CA THR A 63 -51.83 73.96 2.43
C THR A 63 -50.93 73.23 1.45
N GLU A 64 -50.83 73.68 0.19
CA GLU A 64 -49.90 73.13 -0.81
C GLU A 64 -48.44 73.27 -0.38
N MET A 65 -48.05 74.42 0.18
CA MET A 65 -46.69 74.60 0.72
C MET A 65 -46.42 73.65 1.90
N GLN A 66 -47.39 73.44 2.79
CA GLN A 66 -47.27 72.46 3.87
C GLN A 66 -47.15 71.03 3.34
N GLN A 67 -47.92 70.68 2.30
CA GLN A 67 -47.82 69.39 1.63
C GLN A 67 -46.48 69.20 0.91
N LEU A 68 -46.01 70.21 0.16
CA LEU A 68 -44.72 70.19 -0.53
C LEU A 68 -43.55 70.10 0.43
N THR A 69 -43.57 70.85 1.53
CA THR A 69 -42.54 70.76 2.58
C THR A 69 -42.57 69.41 3.29
N GLY A 70 -43.76 68.85 3.54
CA GLY A 70 -43.93 67.49 4.06
C GLY A 70 -43.38 66.43 3.11
N ASN A 71 -43.68 66.51 1.83
CA ASN A 71 -43.19 65.60 0.78
C ASN A 71 -41.68 65.73 0.57
N LEU A 72 -41.12 66.93 0.68
CA LEU A 72 -39.69 67.15 0.58
C LEU A 72 -38.97 66.56 1.81
N ALA A 73 -39.53 66.73 3.01
CA ALA A 73 -38.99 66.13 4.23
C ALA A 73 -39.03 64.59 4.18
N SER A 74 -40.11 64.01 3.66
CA SER A 74 -40.21 62.56 3.48
C SER A 74 -39.26 62.05 2.40
N ALA A 75 -39.12 62.75 1.28
CA ALA A 75 -38.16 62.43 0.23
C ALA A 75 -36.71 62.47 0.72
N ILE A 76 -36.35 63.45 1.57
CA ILE A 76 -35.02 63.53 2.20
C ILE A 76 -34.80 62.34 3.14
N ARG A 77 -35.79 62.00 3.98
CA ARG A 77 -35.71 60.82 4.87
C ARG A 77 -35.53 59.53 4.08
N ASN A 78 -36.35 59.33 3.06
CA ASN A 78 -36.27 58.15 2.18
C ASN A 78 -34.90 58.08 1.48
N ARG A 79 -34.37 59.19 0.97
CA ARG A 79 -33.03 59.23 0.37
C ARG A 79 -31.94 58.85 1.36
N LEU A 80 -32.04 59.32 2.60
CA LEU A 80 -31.06 59.04 3.65
C LEU A 80 -31.14 57.59 4.15
N GLU A 81 -32.35 57.03 4.22
CA GLU A 81 -32.58 55.61 4.48
C GLU A 81 -32.02 54.74 3.34
N LEU A 82 -32.34 55.07 2.08
CA LEU A 82 -31.79 54.38 0.91
C LEU A 82 -30.26 54.46 0.86
N ALA A 83 -29.67 55.59 1.23
CA ALA A 83 -28.22 55.75 1.29
C ALA A 83 -27.59 54.83 2.35
N ARG A 84 -28.23 54.70 3.52
CA ARG A 84 -27.79 53.76 4.57
C ARG A 84 -27.96 52.31 4.14
N GLU A 85 -29.07 51.97 3.51
CA GLU A 85 -29.28 50.61 2.97
C GLU A 85 -28.24 50.27 1.91
N LEU A 86 -27.91 51.22 1.04
CA LEU A 86 -26.88 51.08 0.01
C LEU A 86 -25.50 50.89 0.64
N GLU A 87 -25.15 51.68 1.66
CA GLU A 87 -23.90 51.53 2.41
C GLU A 87 -23.81 50.16 3.12
N LEU A 88 -24.89 49.73 3.77
CA LEU A 88 -24.98 48.40 4.40
C LEU A 88 -24.87 47.28 3.37
N ALA A 89 -25.51 47.41 2.21
CA ALA A 89 -25.42 46.46 1.12
C ALA A 89 -23.98 46.38 0.56
N GLN A 90 -23.32 47.53 0.35
CA GLN A 90 -21.93 47.59 -0.09
C GLN A 90 -20.96 46.96 0.92
N SER A 91 -21.19 47.21 2.22
CA SER A 91 -20.39 46.60 3.29
C SER A 91 -20.54 45.07 3.30
N LYS A 92 -21.78 44.57 3.23
CA LYS A 92 -22.06 43.13 3.12
C LYS A 92 -21.43 42.53 1.86
N MET A 93 -21.50 43.20 0.72
CA MET A 93 -20.85 42.73 -0.51
C MET A 93 -19.33 42.61 -0.35
N LYS A 94 -18.67 43.60 0.26
CA LYS A 94 -17.22 43.54 0.54
C LYS A 94 -16.87 42.39 1.49
N GLU A 95 -17.68 42.18 2.52
CA GLU A 95 -17.49 41.06 3.45
C GLU A 95 -17.63 39.70 2.73
N HIS A 96 -18.66 39.55 1.90
CA HIS A 96 -18.87 38.34 1.10
C HIS A 96 -17.73 38.12 0.09
N GLU A 97 -17.26 39.16 -0.58
CA GLU A 97 -16.13 39.06 -1.53
C GLU A 97 -14.84 38.65 -0.82
N SER A 98 -14.58 39.20 0.37
CA SER A 98 -13.43 38.82 1.20
C SER A 98 -13.49 37.35 1.63
N LYS A 99 -14.65 36.90 2.13
CA LYS A 99 -14.91 35.50 2.49
C LYS A 99 -14.76 34.55 1.29
N LEU A 100 -15.21 34.97 0.12
CA LEU A 100 -15.07 34.18 -1.11
C LEU A 100 -13.60 34.06 -1.52
N LYS A 101 -12.83 35.15 -1.48
CA LYS A 101 -11.40 35.15 -1.79
C LYS A 101 -10.60 34.26 -0.82
N SER A 102 -10.90 34.33 0.48
CA SER A 102 -10.23 33.48 1.48
C SER A 102 -10.52 31.99 1.24
N ASN A 103 -11.78 31.63 0.95
CA ASN A 103 -12.17 30.24 0.70
C ASN A 103 -11.49 29.70 -0.57
N MET A 104 -11.54 30.46 -1.67
CA MET A 104 -10.89 30.08 -2.94
C MET A 104 -9.36 29.93 -2.81
N SER A 105 -8.72 30.75 -1.97
CA SER A 105 -7.28 30.61 -1.69
C SER A 105 -6.99 29.35 -0.87
N GLY A 106 -7.80 29.04 0.14
CA GLY A 106 -7.66 27.84 0.95
C GLY A 106 -7.83 26.55 0.13
N GLU A 107 -8.86 26.49 -0.73
CA GLU A 107 -9.10 25.35 -1.62
C GLU A 107 -7.95 25.12 -2.61
N LYS A 108 -7.39 26.18 -3.19
CA LYS A 108 -6.22 26.08 -4.08
C LYS A 108 -4.99 25.52 -3.36
N GLN A 109 -4.73 25.98 -2.14
CA GLN A 109 -3.63 25.46 -1.32
C GLN A 109 -3.86 23.98 -0.95
N HIS A 110 -5.10 23.62 -0.61
CA HIS A 110 -5.47 22.24 -0.31
C HIS A 110 -5.28 21.33 -1.53
N ALA A 111 -5.74 21.75 -2.71
CA ALA A 111 -5.55 21.02 -3.97
C ALA A 111 -4.07 20.87 -4.35
N ALA A 112 -3.24 21.89 -4.09
CA ALA A 112 -1.80 21.81 -4.29
C ALA A 112 -1.15 20.77 -3.36
N LYS A 113 -1.52 20.75 -2.08
CA LYS A 113 -1.04 19.73 -1.11
C LYS A 113 -1.43 18.33 -1.55
N LEU A 114 -2.70 18.10 -1.89
CA LEU A 114 -3.18 16.81 -2.40
C LEU A 114 -2.41 16.32 -3.64
N ARG A 115 -2.05 17.23 -4.56
CA ARG A 115 -1.23 16.87 -5.73
C ARG A 115 0.19 16.46 -5.31
N THR A 116 0.78 17.17 -4.35
CA THR A 116 2.09 16.80 -3.80
C THR A 116 2.01 15.44 -3.12
N ASP A 117 1.01 15.20 -2.28
CA ASP A 117 0.80 13.93 -1.56
C ASP A 117 0.52 12.77 -2.53
N LEU A 118 -0.20 13.02 -3.63
CA LEU A 118 -0.41 12.02 -4.69
C LEU A 118 0.91 11.67 -5.38
N ASN A 119 1.73 12.67 -5.73
CA ASN A 119 3.02 12.44 -6.37
C ASN A 119 3.98 11.69 -5.44
N THR A 120 4.05 12.05 -4.15
CA THR A 120 4.87 11.33 -3.18
C THR A 120 4.39 9.90 -2.98
N SER A 121 3.07 9.66 -2.99
CA SER A 121 2.49 8.31 -2.93
C SER A 121 2.83 7.48 -4.18
N ILE A 122 2.77 8.07 -5.37
CA ILE A 122 3.18 7.42 -6.63
C ILE A 122 4.67 7.06 -6.60
N ASP A 123 5.53 7.97 -6.15
CA ASP A 123 6.97 7.72 -6.03
C ASP A 123 7.28 6.64 -5.00
N ALA A 124 6.59 6.64 -3.86
CA ALA A 124 6.70 5.60 -2.84
C ALA A 124 6.27 4.23 -3.41
N LYS A 125 5.15 4.18 -4.13
CA LYS A 125 4.70 2.96 -4.81
C LYS A 125 5.74 2.44 -5.80
N ARG A 126 6.31 3.31 -6.65
CA ARG A 126 7.36 2.91 -7.61
C ARG A 126 8.61 2.38 -6.90
N LYS A 127 9.03 2.99 -5.79
CA LYS A 127 10.15 2.49 -4.98
C LYS A 127 9.88 1.11 -4.41
N LEU A 128 8.68 0.89 -3.87
CA LEU A 128 8.27 -0.42 -3.34
C LEU A 128 8.20 -1.48 -4.44
N GLU A 129 7.71 -1.15 -5.65
CA GLU A 129 7.71 -2.07 -6.79
C GLU A 129 9.13 -2.50 -7.18
N ILE A 130 10.09 -1.57 -7.22
CA ILE A 130 11.51 -1.86 -7.47
C ILE A 130 12.08 -2.76 -6.35
N GLU A 131 11.77 -2.46 -5.09
CA GLU A 131 12.23 -3.24 -3.95
C GLU A 131 11.68 -4.68 -3.96
N ILE A 132 10.40 -4.86 -4.30
CA ILE A 132 9.77 -6.18 -4.45
C ILE A 132 10.49 -6.99 -5.53
N VAL A 133 10.77 -6.39 -6.70
CA VAL A 133 11.50 -7.07 -7.78
C VAL A 133 12.91 -7.46 -7.33
N ASN A 134 13.62 -6.55 -6.66
CA ASN A 134 14.96 -6.82 -6.15
C ASN A 134 14.97 -7.93 -5.09
N LEU A 135 14.03 -7.92 -4.15
CA LEU A 135 13.87 -8.96 -3.13
C LEU A 135 13.54 -10.31 -3.78
N HIS A 136 12.65 -10.33 -4.77
CA HIS A 136 12.31 -11.55 -5.50
C HIS A 136 13.52 -12.15 -6.23
N ASN A 137 14.34 -11.29 -6.87
CA ASN A 137 15.58 -11.72 -7.52
C ASN A 137 16.60 -12.28 -6.51
N ARG A 138 16.78 -11.61 -5.36
CA ARG A 138 17.67 -12.09 -4.29
C ARG A 138 17.20 -13.40 -3.69
N LEU A 139 15.89 -13.59 -3.53
CA LEU A 139 15.31 -14.83 -3.04
C LEU A 139 15.58 -15.98 -4.01
N LYS A 140 15.33 -15.76 -5.31
CA LYS A 140 15.63 -16.75 -6.36
C LYS A 140 17.12 -17.11 -6.44
N GLU A 141 18.00 -16.13 -6.28
CA GLU A 141 19.44 -16.37 -6.22
C GLU A 141 19.82 -17.20 -4.99
N SER A 142 19.27 -16.88 -3.82
CA SER A 142 19.50 -17.63 -2.59
C SER A 142 19.03 -19.08 -2.70
N ASP A 143 17.85 -19.32 -3.28
CA ASP A 143 17.33 -20.68 -3.50
C ASP A 143 18.25 -21.48 -4.43
N ALA A 144 18.78 -20.85 -5.48
CA ALA A 144 19.74 -21.48 -6.38
C ALA A 144 21.06 -21.81 -5.66
N GLN A 145 21.53 -20.96 -4.74
CA GLN A 145 22.72 -21.23 -3.92
C GLN A 145 22.47 -22.39 -2.95
N ILE A 146 21.32 -22.42 -2.26
CA ILE A 146 20.94 -23.51 -1.36
C ILE A 146 20.95 -24.84 -2.10
N LYS A 147 20.35 -24.89 -3.30
CA LYS A 147 20.34 -26.10 -4.12
C LYS A 147 21.76 -26.56 -4.48
N ARG A 148 22.62 -25.64 -4.96
CA ARG A 148 24.02 -25.97 -5.30
C ARG A 148 24.81 -26.47 -4.10
N LEU A 149 24.62 -25.86 -2.93
CA LEU A 149 25.29 -26.28 -1.70
C LEU A 149 24.80 -27.66 -1.26
N SER A 150 23.49 -27.92 -1.34
CA SER A 150 22.91 -29.23 -1.05
C SER A 150 23.48 -30.31 -1.98
N ASP A 151 23.51 -30.06 -3.29
CA ASP A 151 24.06 -31.01 -4.28
C ASP A 151 25.56 -31.27 -4.01
N THR A 152 26.31 -30.21 -3.65
CA THR A 152 27.73 -30.33 -3.31
C THR A 152 27.94 -31.11 -2.02
N LEU A 153 27.11 -30.91 -1.00
CA LEU A 153 27.17 -31.65 0.26
C LEU A 153 26.92 -33.14 0.02
N SER A 154 25.86 -33.50 -0.72
CA SER A 154 25.58 -34.90 -1.04
C SER A 154 26.74 -35.56 -1.80
N LEU A 155 27.34 -34.86 -2.77
CA LEU A 155 28.52 -35.37 -3.48
C LEU A 155 29.73 -35.54 -2.56
N MET A 156 29.94 -34.62 -1.62
CA MET A 156 31.05 -34.69 -0.66
C MET A 156 30.84 -35.81 0.36
N GLU A 157 29.62 -36.01 0.85
CA GLU A 157 29.27 -37.12 1.73
C GLU A 157 29.48 -38.48 1.05
N GLU A 158 29.10 -38.60 -0.22
CA GLU A 158 29.35 -39.81 -1.02
C GLU A 158 30.85 -40.07 -1.17
N LYS A 159 31.63 -39.04 -1.52
CA LYS A 159 33.10 -39.14 -1.62
C LYS A 159 33.75 -39.50 -0.29
N LEU A 160 33.30 -38.90 0.81
CA LEU A 160 33.80 -39.18 2.14
C LEU A 160 33.51 -40.63 2.54
N ARG A 161 32.28 -41.10 2.28
CA ARG A 161 31.90 -42.49 2.53
C ARG A 161 32.76 -43.46 1.71
N ALA A 162 32.93 -43.21 0.41
CA ALA A 162 33.78 -44.03 -0.44
C ALA A 162 35.26 -43.99 0.00
N SER A 163 35.76 -42.85 0.46
CA SER A 163 37.13 -42.72 0.97
C SER A 163 37.32 -43.46 2.29
N ASN A 164 36.35 -43.38 3.21
CA ASN A 164 36.40 -44.10 4.48
C ASN A 164 36.33 -45.61 4.28
N GLU A 165 35.48 -46.10 3.37
CA GLU A 165 35.43 -47.52 2.99
C GLU A 165 36.81 -47.99 2.51
N LYS A 166 37.51 -47.20 1.70
CA LYS A 166 38.88 -47.53 1.26
C LYS A 166 39.87 -47.59 2.41
N LEU A 167 39.86 -46.59 3.31
CA LEU A 167 40.79 -46.52 4.43
C LEU A 167 40.64 -47.74 5.35
N VAL A 168 39.41 -48.08 5.73
CA VAL A 168 39.12 -49.24 6.59
C VAL A 168 39.66 -50.53 5.98
N LEU A 169 39.49 -50.72 4.67
CA LEU A 169 39.97 -51.92 4.00
C LEU A 169 41.51 -51.94 3.84
N TYR A 170 42.13 -50.79 3.57
CA TYR A 170 43.59 -50.67 3.58
C TYR A 170 44.17 -50.98 4.96
N GLU A 171 43.57 -50.45 6.02
CA GLU A 171 43.98 -50.73 7.39
C GLU A 171 43.84 -52.21 7.73
N ALA A 172 42.73 -52.86 7.36
CA ALA A 172 42.55 -54.30 7.58
C ALA A 172 43.62 -55.17 6.89
N VAL A 173 44.05 -54.78 5.68
CA VAL A 173 45.13 -55.47 4.95
C VAL A 173 46.50 -55.15 5.54
N ALA A 174 46.73 -53.90 5.97
CA ALA A 174 48.03 -53.43 6.47
C ALA A 174 48.29 -53.76 7.95
N SER A 175 47.25 -53.91 8.78
CA SER A 175 47.35 -54.04 10.25
C SER A 175 47.79 -55.43 10.73
N GLY A 176 48.27 -56.30 9.84
CA GLY A 176 48.76 -57.63 10.22
C GLY A 176 47.66 -58.68 10.44
N ASN A 177 46.39 -58.38 10.13
CA ASN A 177 45.29 -59.35 10.16
C ASN A 177 45.24 -60.26 8.93
N LEU A 178 46.17 -60.09 7.97
CA LEU A 178 46.29 -60.94 6.79
C LEU A 178 47.07 -62.21 7.10
N ARG A 179 46.42 -63.37 7.00
CA ARG A 179 47.03 -64.69 7.15
C ARG A 179 46.93 -65.48 5.85
N VAL A 180 48.09 -65.94 5.37
CA VAL A 180 48.20 -66.77 4.17
C VAL A 180 48.74 -68.14 4.54
N GLU A 181 48.06 -69.19 4.13
CA GLU A 181 48.40 -70.57 4.45
C GLU A 181 48.39 -71.46 3.21
N ALA A 182 49.44 -72.26 3.04
CA ALA A 182 49.48 -73.31 2.03
C ALA A 182 49.47 -74.66 2.76
N THR A 183 48.44 -75.48 2.56
CA THR A 183 48.28 -76.76 3.30
C THR A 183 48.28 -78.00 2.41
N LYS A 184 48.64 -79.13 3.01
CA LYS A 184 48.54 -80.47 2.41
C LYS A 184 47.13 -81.05 2.63
N LYS A 185 46.69 -81.92 1.71
CA LYS A 185 45.42 -82.65 1.79
C LYS A 185 45.22 -83.42 3.10
N THR A 186 46.28 -83.99 3.65
CA THR A 186 46.22 -84.79 4.88
C THR A 186 46.54 -83.93 6.11
N LYS A 187 45.52 -83.70 6.95
CA LYS A 187 45.59 -82.99 8.24
C LYS A 187 46.00 -81.51 8.15
N ASP A 188 45.77 -80.85 7.02
CA ASP A 188 46.02 -79.41 6.84
C ASP A 188 47.40 -78.92 7.30
N ARG A 189 48.42 -79.78 7.19
CA ARG A 189 49.78 -79.40 7.57
C ARG A 189 50.32 -78.35 6.60
N LEU A 190 50.87 -77.27 7.17
CA LEU A 190 51.53 -76.21 6.40
C LEU A 190 52.67 -76.78 5.54
N THR A 191 52.78 -76.27 4.32
CA THR A 191 53.84 -76.66 3.39
C THR A 191 54.15 -75.55 2.40
N VAL A 192 55.42 -75.44 2.04
CA VAL A 192 55.89 -74.54 0.98
C VAL A 192 56.15 -75.27 -0.33
N ASN A 193 55.96 -76.60 -0.39
CA ASN A 193 56.28 -77.41 -1.57
C ASN A 193 55.04 -77.53 -2.47
N ALA A 194 55.11 -76.99 -3.68
CA ALA A 194 53.99 -76.91 -4.62
C ALA A 194 53.34 -78.27 -4.88
N LYS A 195 54.14 -79.32 -5.11
CA LYS A 195 53.65 -80.68 -5.38
C LYS A 195 52.91 -81.30 -4.20
N LYS A 196 53.11 -80.78 -2.98
CA LYS A 196 52.44 -81.24 -1.75
C LYS A 196 51.30 -80.31 -1.33
N THR A 197 51.33 -79.04 -1.74
CA THR A 197 50.25 -78.08 -1.51
C THR A 197 49.00 -78.49 -2.29
N HIS A 198 47.87 -78.52 -1.59
CA HIS A 198 46.56 -78.81 -2.19
C HIS A 198 45.61 -77.63 -2.09
N LYS A 199 45.75 -76.79 -1.06
CA LYS A 199 44.99 -75.55 -0.91
C LYS A 199 45.90 -74.39 -0.53
N ILE A 200 45.62 -73.22 -1.08
CA ILE A 200 46.11 -71.94 -0.58
C ILE A 200 44.90 -71.22 0.02
N ALA A 201 44.98 -70.85 1.30
CA ALA A 201 43.95 -70.08 1.97
C ALA A 201 44.50 -68.70 2.36
N VAL A 202 43.73 -67.67 2.10
CA VAL A 202 43.99 -66.30 2.56
C VAL A 202 42.84 -65.87 3.44
N SER A 203 43.15 -65.32 4.60
CA SER A 203 42.14 -64.86 5.53
C SER A 203 42.48 -63.54 6.19
N PHE A 204 41.48 -62.71 6.41
CA PHE A 204 41.58 -61.45 7.13
C PHE A 204 40.21 -61.02 7.66
N ASP A 205 40.23 -60.13 8.64
CA ASP A 205 39.03 -59.67 9.35
C ASP A 205 38.57 -58.32 8.79
N LEU A 206 37.27 -58.20 8.54
CA LEU A 206 36.62 -56.98 8.06
C LEU A 206 35.36 -56.66 8.83
N PRO A 207 34.94 -55.39 8.87
CA PRO A 207 33.60 -55.04 9.37
C PRO A 207 32.51 -55.73 8.55
N VAL A 208 31.41 -56.12 9.21
CA VAL A 208 30.30 -56.86 8.58
C VAL A 208 29.76 -56.14 7.33
N SER A 209 29.67 -54.81 7.35
CA SER A 209 29.18 -54.02 6.22
C SER A 209 29.99 -54.17 4.92
N MET A 210 31.24 -54.65 5.02
CA MET A 210 32.16 -54.77 3.89
C MET A 210 32.46 -56.21 3.47
N ALA A 211 32.21 -57.19 4.33
CA ALA A 211 32.59 -58.59 4.11
C ALA A 211 31.96 -59.17 2.83
N ASP A 212 30.70 -58.82 2.54
CA ASP A 212 29.95 -59.36 1.39
C ASP A 212 30.37 -58.75 0.03
N GLN A 213 31.21 -57.71 0.04
CA GLN A 213 31.58 -56.95 -1.16
C GLN A 213 33.01 -57.23 -1.64
N VAL A 214 33.72 -58.12 -0.94
CA VAL A 214 35.09 -58.46 -1.25
C VAL A 214 35.14 -59.55 -2.30
N LYS A 215 35.94 -59.31 -3.34
CA LYS A 215 36.21 -60.27 -4.40
C LYS A 215 37.69 -60.56 -4.47
N PHE A 216 38.00 -61.73 -5.01
CA PHE A 216 39.36 -62.21 -5.08
C PHE A 216 39.72 -62.65 -6.48
N ARG A 217 40.99 -62.45 -6.82
CA ARG A 217 41.58 -62.96 -8.06
C ARG A 217 42.94 -63.55 -7.74
N LEU A 218 43.21 -64.74 -8.27
CA LEU A 218 44.49 -65.42 -8.11
C LEU A 218 45.13 -65.61 -9.47
N THR A 219 46.38 -65.17 -9.61
CA THR A 219 47.20 -65.38 -10.80
C THR A 219 48.26 -66.43 -10.48
N ALA A 220 48.22 -67.55 -11.20
CA ALA A 220 49.19 -68.63 -11.06
C ALA A 220 50.52 -68.33 -11.79
N PRO A 221 51.62 -69.05 -11.49
CA PRO A 221 52.94 -68.79 -12.06
C PRO A 221 53.02 -68.91 -13.59
N ASP A 222 52.08 -69.64 -14.18
CA ASP A 222 51.94 -69.83 -15.63
C ASP A 222 51.13 -68.70 -16.30
N GLY A 223 50.65 -67.73 -15.52
CA GLY A 223 49.79 -66.63 -15.98
C GLY A 223 48.30 -66.96 -16.00
N THR A 224 47.90 -68.17 -15.58
CA THR A 224 46.48 -68.53 -15.50
C THR A 224 45.82 -67.73 -14.38
N VAL A 225 44.70 -67.07 -14.69
CA VAL A 225 43.94 -66.26 -13.75
C VAL A 225 42.69 -67.03 -13.32
N TYR A 226 42.50 -67.13 -12.01
CA TYR A 226 41.34 -67.71 -11.36
C TYR A 226 40.57 -66.61 -10.63
N GLY A 227 39.24 -66.59 -10.77
CA GLY A 227 38.35 -65.63 -10.13
C GLY A 227 37.16 -66.29 -9.43
N GLU A 228 36.18 -65.44 -9.08
CA GLU A 228 35.00 -65.81 -8.28
C GLU A 228 34.10 -66.89 -8.92
N ASN A 229 34.17 -67.06 -10.24
CA ASN A 229 33.37 -68.02 -10.99
C ASN A 229 34.08 -69.36 -11.26
N ASP A 230 35.33 -69.51 -10.81
CA ASP A 230 36.07 -70.75 -11.00
C ASP A 230 35.79 -71.75 -9.87
N ASP A 231 35.51 -73.00 -10.22
CA ASP A 231 35.34 -74.13 -9.29
C ASP A 231 36.50 -74.29 -8.29
N ALA A 232 37.67 -73.74 -8.61
CA ALA A 232 38.87 -73.84 -7.81
C ALA A 232 38.93 -72.79 -6.69
N ILE A 233 38.07 -71.76 -6.69
CA ILE A 233 38.04 -70.70 -5.69
C ILE A 233 36.73 -70.77 -4.90
N SER A 234 36.82 -70.68 -3.58
CA SER A 234 35.67 -70.51 -2.69
C SER A 234 35.94 -69.42 -1.68
N VAL A 235 34.94 -68.56 -1.44
CA VAL A 235 34.99 -67.52 -0.41
C VAL A 235 34.00 -67.91 0.69
N GLU A 236 34.50 -67.98 1.92
CA GLU A 236 33.70 -68.25 3.12
C GLU A 236 33.79 -67.05 4.05
N ILE A 237 32.65 -66.62 4.58
CA ILE A 237 32.58 -65.53 5.56
C ILE A 237 32.23 -66.19 6.90
N LEU A 238 33.23 -66.28 7.78
CA LEU A 238 33.09 -66.84 9.11
C LEU A 238 32.69 -65.72 10.08
N GLU A 239 31.73 -66.01 10.96
CA GLU A 239 31.48 -65.14 12.10
C GLU A 239 32.70 -65.18 13.02
N SER A 240 33.22 -64.01 13.37
CA SER A 240 34.30 -63.93 14.35
C SER A 240 33.68 -64.12 15.72
N ASP A 241 33.86 -65.29 16.33
CA ASP A 241 33.51 -65.51 17.74
C ASP A 241 34.35 -64.52 18.57
N GLY A 242 33.72 -63.45 19.04
CA GLY A 242 34.35 -62.36 19.80
C GLY A 242 34.95 -62.78 21.16
N SER A 243 35.16 -64.07 21.41
CA SER A 243 35.58 -64.62 22.71
C SER A 243 37.04 -65.07 22.79
N LEU A 244 37.87 -64.86 21.77
CA LEU A 244 39.29 -65.25 21.82
C LEU A 244 40.24 -64.15 21.34
N GLN A 245 40.35 -63.08 22.12
CA GLN A 245 41.47 -62.13 22.03
C GLN A 245 42.10 -61.93 23.41
N ALA A 246 43.08 -62.76 23.75
CA ALA A 246 44.07 -62.40 24.74
C ALA A 246 45.13 -61.56 24.01
N SER A 247 45.09 -60.23 24.20
CA SER A 247 46.09 -59.28 23.70
C SER A 247 46.14 -59.13 22.17
N ALA A 248 45.22 -58.34 21.61
CA ALA A 248 45.51 -57.50 20.45
C ALA A 248 44.83 -56.15 20.69
N ASP A 249 45.55 -55.05 20.51
CA ASP A 249 45.06 -53.69 20.68
C ASP A 249 43.75 -53.49 19.91
N GLN A 250 42.66 -53.35 20.66
CA GLN A 250 41.28 -53.24 20.18
C GLN A 250 40.92 -51.81 19.77
N THR A 251 41.86 -51.03 19.26
CA THR A 251 41.63 -49.58 19.18
C THR A 251 40.82 -49.11 17.97
N LEU A 252 40.57 -49.87 16.90
CA LEU A 252 40.16 -49.22 15.63
C LEU A 252 39.16 -49.96 14.72
N ILE A 253 38.38 -50.92 15.23
CA ILE A 253 37.07 -51.16 14.62
C ILE A 253 36.15 -50.15 15.31
N ARG A 254 35.48 -49.26 14.54
CA ARG A 254 34.46 -48.33 15.07
C ARG A 254 33.73 -49.01 16.22
N GLU A 255 33.73 -48.42 17.41
CA GLU A 255 33.49 -49.02 18.74
C GLU A 255 32.28 -49.99 18.92
N ASN A 256 31.47 -50.26 17.90
CA ASN A 256 30.31 -51.15 17.94
C ASN A 256 30.04 -51.98 16.66
N GLU A 257 30.95 -52.05 15.68
CA GLU A 257 30.72 -52.90 14.49
C GLU A 257 31.39 -54.28 14.66
N PRO A 258 30.62 -55.41 14.62
CA PRO A 258 31.24 -56.72 14.66
C PRO A 258 32.13 -56.94 13.44
N SER A 259 33.26 -57.62 13.62
CA SER A 259 34.09 -58.08 12.50
C SER A 259 33.68 -59.49 12.07
N LYS A 260 33.79 -59.76 10.78
CA LYS A 260 33.69 -61.08 10.18
C LYS A 260 35.02 -61.43 9.54
N ARG A 261 35.38 -62.72 9.61
CA ARG A 261 36.59 -63.23 8.98
C ARG A 261 36.27 -63.72 7.58
N VAL A 262 36.86 -63.10 6.58
CA VAL A 262 36.75 -63.56 5.19
C VAL A 262 37.88 -64.56 4.94
N VAL A 263 37.55 -65.74 4.41
CA VAL A 263 38.49 -66.80 4.05
C VAL A 263 38.32 -67.13 2.58
N MET A 264 39.30 -66.75 1.76
CA MET A 264 39.41 -67.21 0.38
C MET A 264 40.23 -68.48 0.34
N THR A 265 39.69 -69.55 -0.24
CA THR A 265 40.39 -70.81 -0.47
C THR A 265 40.53 -71.06 -1.97
N PHE A 266 41.76 -71.32 -2.41
CA PHE A 266 42.08 -71.82 -3.73
C PHE A 266 42.50 -73.29 -3.64
N ALA A 267 41.70 -74.19 -4.21
CA ALA A 267 41.88 -75.63 -4.20
C ALA A 267 41.69 -76.23 -5.61
N PRO A 268 42.68 -76.10 -6.50
CA PRO A 268 42.56 -76.60 -7.87
C PRO A 268 42.53 -78.13 -7.93
N LYS A 269 41.83 -78.68 -8.94
CA LYS A 269 41.77 -80.13 -9.20
C LYS A 269 43.13 -80.70 -9.61
N GLN A 270 44.02 -79.87 -10.15
CA GLN A 270 45.38 -80.24 -10.57
C GLN A 270 46.42 -79.86 -9.52
N LYS A 271 47.61 -80.51 -9.57
CA LYS A 271 48.71 -80.18 -8.65
C LYS A 271 49.26 -78.79 -8.94
N LEU A 272 49.54 -78.04 -7.88
CA LEU A 272 50.16 -76.73 -7.96
C LEU A 272 51.59 -76.84 -8.51
N THR A 273 51.97 -75.87 -9.34
CA THR A 273 53.32 -75.70 -9.88
C THR A 273 54.16 -74.82 -8.96
N GLY A 274 55.48 -75.03 -8.97
CA GLY A 274 56.41 -74.16 -8.25
C GLY A 274 56.48 -72.78 -8.91
N GLY A 275 56.52 -71.71 -8.12
CA GLY A 275 56.50 -70.34 -8.62
C GLY A 275 55.84 -69.37 -7.66
N ILE A 276 55.57 -68.16 -8.16
CA ILE A 276 54.91 -67.09 -7.42
C ILE A 276 53.44 -67.06 -7.84
N TYR A 277 52.56 -67.20 -6.86
CA TYR A 277 51.12 -66.98 -7.01
C TYR A 277 50.82 -65.58 -6.48
N GLU A 278 50.11 -64.78 -7.26
CA GLU A 278 49.67 -63.45 -6.88
C GLU A 278 48.18 -63.47 -6.55
N ILE A 279 47.80 -62.84 -5.46
CA ILE A 279 46.42 -62.84 -4.95
C ILE A 279 46.02 -61.40 -4.75
N ASP A 280 45.10 -60.93 -5.59
CA ASP A 280 44.55 -59.59 -5.56
C ASP A 280 43.20 -59.58 -4.83
N TYR A 281 43.01 -58.59 -3.97
CA TYR A 281 41.76 -58.33 -3.25
C TYR A 281 41.06 -57.12 -3.86
N TYR A 282 39.76 -57.27 -4.12
CA TYR A 282 38.92 -56.25 -4.71
C TYR A 282 37.77 -55.87 -3.78
N ASN A 283 37.41 -54.60 -3.81
CA ASN A 283 36.12 -54.14 -3.30
C ASN A 283 35.46 -53.28 -4.38
N ARG A 284 34.20 -53.62 -4.75
CA ARG A 284 33.42 -52.90 -5.78
C ARG A 284 34.25 -52.53 -7.03
N ASN A 285 35.05 -53.49 -7.53
CA ASN A 285 35.93 -53.40 -8.70
C ASN A 285 37.23 -52.58 -8.57
N GLN A 286 37.63 -52.17 -7.36
CA GLN A 286 38.95 -51.54 -7.14
C GLN A 286 39.87 -52.50 -6.40
N ILE A 287 41.14 -52.58 -6.84
CA ILE A 287 42.19 -53.33 -6.14
C ILE A 287 42.49 -52.61 -4.84
N VAL A 288 42.40 -53.33 -3.73
CA VAL A 288 42.65 -52.76 -2.40
C VAL A 288 43.91 -53.32 -1.77
N GLY A 289 44.33 -54.51 -2.20
CA GLY A 289 45.64 -55.03 -1.84
C GLY A 289 46.00 -56.23 -2.69
N SER A 290 47.24 -56.65 -2.58
CA SER A 290 47.77 -57.84 -3.24
C SER A 290 48.72 -58.55 -2.28
N CYS A 291 48.71 -59.88 -2.26
CA CYS A 291 49.77 -60.66 -1.63
C CYS A 291 50.38 -61.64 -2.62
N GLN A 292 51.60 -62.07 -2.34
CA GLN A 292 52.32 -63.03 -3.16
C GLN A 292 52.72 -64.24 -2.32
N VAL A 293 52.50 -65.43 -2.87
CA VAL A 293 52.80 -66.72 -2.25
C VAL A 293 53.81 -67.45 -3.12
N LYS A 294 55.00 -67.69 -2.60
CA LYS A 294 56.04 -68.46 -3.31
C LYS A 294 56.01 -69.92 -2.87
N LEU A 295 55.69 -70.82 -3.81
CA LEU A 295 55.80 -72.26 -3.61
C LEU A 295 57.06 -72.81 -4.30
N ARG A 296 57.74 -73.74 -3.62
CA ARG A 296 58.97 -74.43 -4.06
C ARG A 296 58.66 -75.73 -4.79
#